data_AF-A0A6I5CP83-F1
#
_entry.id   AF-A0A6I5CP83-F1
#
_cell.length_a   1.000
_cell.length_b   1.000
_cell.length_c   1.000
_cell.angle_alpha   90.00
_cell.angle_beta   90.00
_cell.angle_gamma   90.00
#
_symmetry.space_group_name_H-M   'P 1'
#
loop_
_entity.id
_entity.type
_entity.pdbx_description
1 polymer ?
#
loop_
_entity_poly.entity_id
_entity_poly.type
_entity_poly.pdbx_seq_one_letter_code
_entity_poly.pdbx_strand_id
1 'polypeptide(L)'
;GSAPAQAGAAAATATGRSIYSGQVSLDVSQSGSGYSMQDPVHGNGYTTNLNHATSGTGSVFTSSSGTFGNGTNSDPASAGVDAHYGAAKTFDYYKNVQGRNGIFGDGRGVPSRTHYGNAYVNAFWDGSQMTYGDGQGNSRPLVELDVAGHEMSHGVSGALTGWDETGETGGMNEGTSDIFGTMVEFYANNPVDTPDYTMGELINISGDNRPLRYMYNPSLDGQSPNCWNSSNGGLDPHYSMGPLNHWFFLLAVGSGDHGYGNSPTCNSSTVAGIGNDKAAKIWYKALASYANSSENYHQARIDSLKAAADLYGAHCTEYNTVEAAWAAVSVTGADPVPGPGNCGGQPGSPTVTSPGNQNGTVGTAVSLQIQASDPGGKTLSYSATGLPAGLSINSSTGSITGTPTTAGTFSVTVTAKNTDNATGSASFTWTITGGGTPPQGCGNLPAWSATTAYAPGDQVSYNGHKWSSQWYSTGAEPGAPGSWAVWTDQGAC
;
A
#
# COMPACT_ATOMS: atom_id res chain seq x y z
N GLY A 1 21.52 17.92 38.42
CA GLY A 1 21.98 16.62 38.94
C GLY A 1 21.21 15.55 38.22
N SER A 2 21.91 14.75 37.41
CA SER A 2 21.33 13.62 36.69
C SER A 2 20.96 12.53 37.70
N ALA A 3 19.68 12.18 37.74
CA ALA A 3 19.21 11.01 38.46
C ALA A 3 19.88 9.75 37.87
N PRO A 4 20.28 8.78 38.70
CA PRO A 4 20.85 7.54 38.20
C PRO A 4 19.76 6.79 37.40
N ALA A 5 20.14 6.26 36.24
CA ALA A 5 19.28 5.39 35.45
C ALA A 5 18.81 4.23 36.32
N GLN A 6 17.50 4.20 36.61
CA GLN A 6 16.84 3.02 37.16
C GLN A 6 17.18 1.86 36.23
N ALA A 7 17.65 0.73 36.76
CA ALA A 7 17.89 -0.48 35.96
C ALA A 7 16.59 -0.78 35.19
N GLY A 8 16.60 -0.48 33.88
CA GLY A 8 15.39 -0.37 33.08
C GLY A 8 14.67 -1.70 33.00
N ALA A 9 13.38 -1.71 33.31
CA ALA A 9 12.53 -2.86 33.08
C ALA A 9 12.69 -3.34 31.63
N ALA A 10 12.87 -4.64 31.42
CA ALA A 10 13.09 -5.20 30.10
C ALA A 10 11.76 -5.29 29.35
N ALA A 11 11.79 -5.11 28.02
CA ALA A 11 10.65 -5.40 27.17
C ALA A 11 10.25 -6.88 27.30
N ALA A 12 8.96 -7.14 27.47
CA ALA A 12 8.39 -8.47 27.57
C ALA A 12 7.03 -8.51 26.88
N THR A 13 6.54 -9.70 26.59
CA THR A 13 5.22 -9.92 26.02
C THR A 13 4.29 -10.54 27.07
N ALA A 14 3.11 -9.96 27.24
CA ALA A 14 2.07 -10.42 28.15
C ALA A 14 0.79 -10.82 27.39
N THR A 15 -0.08 -11.58 28.05
CA THR A 15 -1.43 -11.90 27.55
C THR A 15 -2.43 -10.89 28.10
N GLY A 16 -3.16 -10.22 27.22
CA GLY A 16 -4.29 -9.37 27.58
C GLY A 16 -5.61 -10.08 27.28
N ARG A 17 -6.60 -9.94 28.18
CA ARG A 17 -8.00 -10.32 27.94
C ARG A 17 -8.84 -9.07 28.00
N SER A 18 -9.21 -8.59 26.83
CA SER A 18 -9.83 -7.30 26.60
C SER A 18 -11.36 -7.41 26.53
N ILE A 19 -12.06 -6.28 26.65
CA ILE A 19 -13.53 -6.22 26.58
C ILE A 19 -13.99 -6.44 25.14
N TYR A 20 -13.35 -5.80 24.15
CA TYR A 20 -13.84 -5.75 22.77
C TYR A 20 -12.97 -6.53 21.77
N SER A 21 -11.65 -6.48 21.91
CA SER A 21 -10.70 -7.17 21.01
C SER A 21 -10.36 -8.63 21.38
N GLY A 22 -10.98 -9.19 22.42
CA GLY A 22 -10.76 -10.58 22.87
C GLY A 22 -9.41 -10.83 23.56
N GLN A 23 -8.78 -11.98 23.29
CA GLN A 23 -7.44 -12.27 23.84
C GLN A 23 -6.36 -11.76 22.89
N VAL A 24 -5.52 -10.85 23.36
CA VAL A 24 -4.47 -10.18 22.58
C VAL A 24 -3.10 -10.31 23.23
N SER A 25 -2.05 -10.12 22.42
CA SER A 25 -0.68 -10.00 22.90
C SER A 25 -0.37 -8.54 23.23
N LEU A 26 0.29 -8.28 24.36
CA LEU A 26 0.67 -6.93 24.80
C LEU A 26 2.17 -6.80 24.96
N ASP A 27 2.75 -5.71 24.46
CA ASP A 27 4.13 -5.33 24.74
C ASP A 27 4.19 -4.55 26.06
N VAL A 28 4.90 -5.10 27.04
CA VAL A 28 4.93 -4.60 28.42
C VAL A 28 6.35 -4.51 28.94
N SER A 29 6.50 -3.91 30.12
CA SER A 29 7.77 -3.85 30.84
C SER A 29 7.78 -4.89 31.96
N GLN A 30 8.86 -5.66 32.06
CA GLN A 30 9.07 -6.65 33.11
C GLN A 30 10.18 -6.23 34.07
N SER A 31 9.90 -6.32 35.38
CA SER A 31 10.87 -6.11 36.44
C SER A 31 10.76 -7.24 37.47
N GLY A 32 11.80 -8.06 37.57
CA GLY A 32 11.73 -9.31 38.32
C GLY A 32 10.64 -10.24 37.78
N SER A 33 9.72 -10.66 38.64
CA SER A 33 8.54 -11.46 38.27
C SER A 33 7.29 -10.62 37.95
N GLY A 34 7.36 -9.29 38.10
CA GLY A 34 6.25 -8.38 37.83
C GLY A 34 6.27 -7.82 36.41
N TYR A 35 5.08 -7.54 35.89
CA TYR A 35 4.82 -6.91 34.60
C TYR A 35 4.02 -5.63 34.82
N SER A 36 4.22 -4.63 33.96
CA SER A 36 3.46 -3.38 33.96
C SER A 36 3.10 -2.98 32.53
N MET A 37 1.88 -2.46 32.30
CA MET A 37 1.42 -1.89 31.02
C MET A 37 2.17 -0.59 30.67
N GLN A 38 3.45 -0.75 30.40
CA GLN A 38 4.41 0.25 29.96
C GLN A 38 5.11 -0.38 28.77
N ASP A 39 4.95 0.21 27.59
CA ASP A 39 5.31 -0.36 26.32
C ASP A 39 6.62 0.25 25.80
N PRO A 40 7.77 -0.43 25.99
CA PRO A 40 9.05 0.05 25.51
C PRO A 40 9.23 -0.10 23.99
N VAL A 41 8.39 -0.88 23.31
CA VAL A 41 8.46 -1.12 21.86
C VAL A 41 7.89 0.09 21.10
N HIS A 42 6.82 0.69 21.64
CA HIS A 42 6.13 1.84 21.06
C HIS A 42 6.43 3.15 21.80
N GLY A 43 7.72 3.38 22.09
CA GLY A 43 8.20 4.69 22.54
C GLY A 43 7.97 5.00 24.03
N ASN A 44 7.79 3.98 24.87
CA ASN A 44 7.52 4.09 26.30
C ASN A 44 6.16 4.77 26.64
N GLY A 45 5.13 4.52 25.84
CA GLY A 45 3.74 4.79 26.25
C GLY A 45 3.31 3.86 27.39
N TYR A 46 2.33 4.25 28.20
CA TYR A 46 1.83 3.42 29.31
C TYR A 46 0.34 3.62 29.56
N THR A 47 -0.31 2.63 30.16
CA THR A 47 -1.76 2.65 30.42
C THR A 47 -2.04 2.66 31.92
N THR A 48 -2.88 3.61 32.37
CA THR A 48 -3.21 3.78 33.79
C THR A 48 -4.69 3.65 34.08
N ASN A 49 -4.99 3.19 35.29
CA ASN A 49 -6.30 3.24 35.91
C ASN A 49 -6.45 4.54 36.71
N LEU A 50 -7.39 5.40 36.34
CA LEU A 50 -7.72 6.61 37.10
C LEU A 50 -8.65 6.34 38.28
N ASN A 51 -9.23 5.14 38.39
CA ASN A 51 -10.11 4.72 39.46
C ASN A 51 -11.25 5.73 39.69
N HIS A 52 -11.88 6.14 38.59
CA HIS A 52 -12.97 7.11 38.53
C HIS A 52 -12.63 8.53 38.98
N ALA A 53 -11.34 8.86 39.12
CA ALA A 53 -10.89 10.24 39.28
C ALA A 53 -11.00 11.01 37.95
N THR A 54 -11.17 12.33 38.04
CA THR A 54 -11.17 13.26 36.89
C THR A 54 -9.86 14.03 36.75
N SER A 55 -8.83 13.68 37.53
CA SER A 55 -7.52 14.33 37.48
C SER A 55 -6.42 13.41 37.99
N GLY A 56 -5.16 13.79 37.75
CA GLY A 56 -3.97 13.02 38.11
C GLY A 56 -3.54 12.06 36.98
N THR A 57 -2.51 11.27 37.28
CA THR A 57 -1.90 10.33 36.32
C THR A 57 -2.44 8.92 36.44
N GLY A 58 -3.16 8.59 37.51
CA GLY A 58 -3.62 7.24 37.81
C GLY A 58 -2.48 6.30 38.20
N SER A 59 -2.79 5.00 38.25
CA SER A 59 -1.82 3.94 38.52
C SER A 59 -1.65 3.05 37.30
N VAL A 60 -0.39 2.78 36.89
CA VAL A 60 -0.10 1.82 35.80
C VAL A 60 -0.61 0.44 36.20
N PHE A 61 -1.30 -0.24 35.28
CA PHE A 61 -1.73 -1.62 35.51
C PHE A 61 -0.53 -2.55 35.68
N THR A 62 -0.57 -3.43 36.68
CA THR A 62 0.49 -4.41 36.95
C THR A 62 -0.05 -5.82 37.06
N SER A 63 0.80 -6.81 36.77
CA SER A 63 0.47 -8.23 36.87
C SER A 63 1.68 -9.01 37.38
N SER A 64 1.46 -10.02 38.22
CA SER A 64 2.51 -10.95 38.67
C SER A 64 2.62 -12.20 37.80
N SER A 65 1.67 -12.43 36.90
CA SER A 65 1.59 -13.62 36.05
C SER A 65 1.86 -13.34 34.57
N GLY A 66 1.92 -12.07 34.17
CA GLY A 66 1.98 -11.67 32.76
C GLY A 66 0.63 -11.83 32.06
N THR A 67 -0.47 -11.94 32.81
CA THR A 67 -1.84 -11.87 32.29
C THR A 67 -2.55 -10.65 32.85
N PHE A 68 -3.24 -9.90 32.00
CA PHE A 68 -4.03 -8.71 32.35
C PHE A 68 -5.48 -8.87 31.91
N GLY A 69 -6.41 -8.40 32.74
CA GLY A 69 -7.83 -8.45 32.45
C GLY A 69 -8.44 -9.85 32.54
N ASN A 70 -9.77 -9.90 32.49
CA ASN A 70 -10.55 -11.13 32.44
C ASN A 70 -11.49 -11.20 31.22
N GLY A 71 -11.44 -10.20 30.34
CA GLY A 71 -12.28 -10.11 29.16
C GLY A 71 -13.68 -9.54 29.42
N THR A 72 -13.90 -8.94 30.59
CA THR A 72 -15.18 -8.34 30.97
C THR A 72 -14.96 -7.02 31.69
N ASN A 73 -15.98 -6.16 31.69
CA ASN A 73 -15.96 -4.89 32.40
C ASN A 73 -15.94 -5.03 33.95
N SER A 74 -16.03 -6.25 34.49
CA SER A 74 -15.88 -6.48 35.95
C SER A 74 -14.44 -6.36 36.44
N ASP A 75 -13.46 -6.47 35.53
CA ASP A 75 -12.04 -6.27 35.82
C ASP A 75 -11.56 -5.00 35.10
N PRO A 76 -11.18 -3.93 35.83
CA PRO A 76 -10.64 -2.70 35.27
C PRO A 76 -9.47 -2.93 34.30
N ALA A 77 -8.67 -3.97 34.53
CA ALA A 77 -7.56 -4.28 33.64
C ALA A 77 -8.02 -4.67 32.23
N SER A 78 -9.25 -5.16 32.03
CA SER A 78 -9.77 -5.49 30.70
C SER A 78 -9.88 -4.24 29.82
N ALA A 79 -10.40 -3.12 30.34
CA ALA A 79 -10.42 -1.85 29.60
C ALA A 79 -9.00 -1.30 29.39
N GLY A 80 -8.12 -1.51 30.38
CA GLY A 80 -6.70 -1.22 30.23
C GLY A 80 -6.04 -2.01 29.09
N VAL A 81 -6.42 -3.28 28.90
CA VAL A 81 -5.93 -4.12 27.78
C VAL A 81 -6.36 -3.52 26.44
N ASP A 82 -7.64 -3.17 26.25
CA ASP A 82 -8.10 -2.60 24.98
C ASP A 82 -7.37 -1.29 24.67
N ALA A 83 -7.28 -0.36 25.64
CA ALA A 83 -6.59 0.91 25.45
C ALA A 83 -5.08 0.73 25.15
N HIS A 84 -4.40 -0.20 25.83
CA HIS A 84 -2.99 -0.48 25.60
C HIS A 84 -2.74 -1.11 24.22
N TYR A 85 -3.60 -2.07 23.83
CA TYR A 85 -3.56 -2.71 22.54
C TYR A 85 -3.85 -1.73 21.39
N GLY A 86 -4.89 -0.90 21.53
CA GLY A 86 -5.27 0.10 20.53
C GLY A 86 -4.19 1.16 20.32
N ALA A 87 -3.55 1.64 21.39
CA ALA A 87 -2.42 2.56 21.28
C ALA A 87 -1.24 1.95 20.51
N ALA A 88 -0.89 0.68 20.79
CA ALA A 88 0.17 -0.02 20.07
C ALA A 88 -0.18 -0.22 18.59
N LYS A 89 -1.41 -0.68 18.27
CA LYS A 89 -1.85 -0.87 16.88
C LYS A 89 -1.91 0.44 16.09
N THR A 90 -2.29 1.53 16.74
CA THR A 90 -2.29 2.84 16.10
C THR A 90 -0.88 3.33 15.83
N PHE A 91 0.04 3.16 16.79
CA PHE A 91 1.46 3.47 16.58
C PHE A 91 2.03 2.70 15.37
N ASP A 92 1.78 1.39 15.32
CA ASP A 92 2.22 0.52 14.24
C ASP A 92 1.64 0.91 12.89
N TYR A 93 0.33 1.21 12.81
CA TYR A 93 -0.31 1.66 11.58
C TYR A 93 0.36 2.92 11.04
N TYR A 94 0.50 3.96 11.86
CA TYR A 94 1.14 5.20 11.44
C TYR A 94 2.59 4.99 11.01
N LYS A 95 3.35 4.16 11.74
CA LYS A 95 4.75 3.87 11.43
C LYS A 95 4.90 3.09 10.12
N ASN A 96 4.16 2.00 9.98
CA ASN A 96 4.37 1.03 8.91
C ASN A 96 3.63 1.41 7.62
N VAL A 97 2.48 2.07 7.71
CA VAL A 97 1.64 2.46 6.56
C VAL A 97 1.90 3.91 6.16
N GLN A 98 1.92 4.82 7.14
CA GLN A 98 2.04 6.25 6.87
C GLN A 98 3.49 6.78 6.95
N GLY A 99 4.42 5.99 7.50
CA GLY A 99 5.81 6.39 7.68
C GLY A 99 6.03 7.39 8.82
N ARG A 100 5.08 7.50 9.76
CA ARG A 100 5.12 8.42 10.90
C ARG A 100 5.46 7.68 12.19
N ASN A 101 6.54 8.06 12.85
CA ASN A 101 6.99 7.42 14.08
C ASN A 101 6.29 8.03 15.32
N GLY A 102 5.15 7.47 15.73
CA GLY A 102 4.35 7.97 16.86
C GLY A 102 3.59 9.27 16.55
N ILE A 103 2.86 9.80 17.54
CA ILE A 103 1.98 10.96 17.37
C ILE A 103 2.73 12.18 16.83
N PHE A 104 3.91 12.48 17.36
CA PHE A 104 4.69 13.68 17.03
C PHE A 104 5.76 13.45 15.96
N GLY A 105 5.90 12.22 15.44
CA GLY A 105 6.97 11.85 14.52
C GLY A 105 8.36 11.69 15.17
N ASP A 106 8.45 11.79 16.49
CA ASP A 106 9.68 11.69 17.29
C ASP A 106 9.91 10.28 17.89
N GLY A 107 8.97 9.35 17.67
CA GLY A 107 9.00 7.99 18.21
C GLY A 107 8.61 7.88 19.68
N ARG A 108 8.14 8.96 20.31
CA ARG A 108 7.67 8.94 21.69
C ARG A 108 6.25 8.36 21.76
N GLY A 109 6.06 7.42 22.68
CA GLY A 109 4.74 6.94 23.07
C GLY A 109 4.08 7.92 24.04
N VAL A 110 2.76 7.94 24.04
CA VAL A 110 1.96 8.77 24.96
C VAL A 110 1.15 7.91 25.93
N PRO A 111 0.75 8.45 27.09
CA PRO A 111 -0.08 7.71 28.02
C PRO A 111 -1.50 7.47 27.50
N SER A 112 -2.12 6.41 28.00
CA SER A 112 -3.56 6.13 27.92
C SER A 112 -4.13 6.05 29.33
N ARG A 113 -5.24 6.73 29.61
CA ARG A 113 -5.90 6.73 30.93
C ARG A 113 -7.28 6.12 30.81
N THR A 114 -7.54 5.02 31.51
CA THR A 114 -8.87 4.40 31.58
C THR A 114 -9.55 4.72 32.91
N HIS A 115 -10.86 4.48 32.96
CA HIS A 115 -11.71 4.75 34.13
C HIS A 115 -11.70 6.21 34.56
N TYR A 116 -11.75 7.12 33.58
CA TYR A 116 -11.86 8.54 33.83
C TYR A 116 -13.28 8.91 34.30
N GLY A 117 -13.34 9.57 35.46
CA GLY A 117 -14.60 10.03 36.05
C GLY A 117 -15.58 8.91 36.38
N ASN A 118 -16.80 9.29 36.75
CA ASN A 118 -17.86 8.37 37.10
C ASN A 118 -19.05 8.57 36.14
N ALA A 119 -19.47 7.49 35.50
CA ALA A 119 -20.46 7.43 34.43
C ALA A 119 -20.17 8.41 33.28
N TYR A 120 -18.88 8.60 32.97
CA TYR A 120 -18.45 9.56 31.95
C TYR A 120 -18.62 8.95 30.56
N VAL A 121 -19.48 9.58 29.74
CA VAL A 121 -19.86 9.12 28.40
C VAL A 121 -19.04 9.86 27.36
N ASN A 122 -17.71 9.74 27.44
CA ASN A 122 -16.82 10.22 26.38
C ASN A 122 -15.42 9.59 26.46
N ALA A 123 -14.70 9.66 25.35
CA ALA A 123 -13.26 9.53 25.27
C ALA A 123 -12.69 10.83 24.68
N PHE A 124 -11.43 11.14 24.95
CA PHE A 124 -10.80 12.34 24.41
C PHE A 124 -9.27 12.28 24.42
N TRP A 125 -8.67 12.98 23.47
CA TRP A 125 -7.28 13.43 23.46
C TRP A 125 -7.16 14.82 24.11
N ASP A 126 -6.20 15.01 25.03
CA ASP A 126 -6.01 16.29 25.74
C ASP A 126 -4.80 17.11 25.28
N GLY A 127 -4.20 16.76 24.14
CA GLY A 127 -2.93 17.34 23.68
C GLY A 127 -1.70 16.59 24.15
N SER A 128 -1.83 15.66 25.10
CA SER A 128 -0.70 14.91 25.65
C SER A 128 -0.95 13.41 25.89
N GLN A 129 -2.21 13.01 26.07
CA GLN A 129 -2.59 11.62 26.33
C GLN A 129 -4.04 11.35 25.92
N MET A 130 -4.35 10.07 25.66
CA MET A 130 -5.73 9.60 25.45
C MET A 130 -6.39 9.28 26.79
N THR A 131 -7.69 9.56 26.91
CA THR A 131 -8.45 9.38 28.14
C THR A 131 -9.84 8.82 27.85
N TYR A 132 -10.21 7.76 28.57
CA TYR A 132 -11.40 6.97 28.29
C TYR A 132 -12.30 6.89 29.52
N GLY A 133 -13.56 7.28 29.36
CA GLY A 133 -14.62 7.06 30.34
C GLY A 133 -15.22 5.66 30.27
N ASP A 134 -16.01 5.31 31.28
CA ASP A 134 -16.65 3.99 31.41
C ASP A 134 -18.09 3.94 30.86
N GLY A 135 -18.54 5.01 30.21
CA GLY A 135 -19.89 5.12 29.67
C GLY A 135 -20.98 5.23 30.74
N GLN A 136 -22.24 5.24 30.32
CA GLN A 136 -23.36 5.41 31.25
C GLN A 136 -23.38 4.27 32.28
N GLY A 137 -23.48 4.63 33.56
CA GLY A 137 -23.47 3.66 34.67
C GLY A 137 -22.17 2.86 34.80
N ASN A 138 -21.07 3.32 34.21
CA ASN A 138 -19.78 2.61 34.12
C ASN A 138 -19.89 1.23 33.45
N SER A 139 -20.83 1.06 32.53
CA SER A 139 -21.17 -0.24 31.96
C SER A 139 -20.51 -0.54 30.62
N ARG A 140 -20.05 0.50 29.91
CA ARG A 140 -19.56 0.43 28.52
C ARG A 140 -18.30 1.32 28.36
N PRO A 141 -17.12 0.85 28.76
CA PRO A 141 -15.90 1.63 28.57
C PRO A 141 -15.66 1.96 27.11
N LEU A 142 -15.30 3.22 26.82
CA LEU A 142 -15.11 3.72 25.45
C LEU A 142 -13.67 3.44 25.00
N VAL A 143 -13.29 2.17 24.93
CA VAL A 143 -11.90 1.72 24.67
C VAL A 143 -11.79 0.79 23.46
N GLU A 144 -12.83 0.71 22.64
CA GLU A 144 -12.85 -0.06 21.39
C GLU A 144 -11.70 0.34 20.46
N LEU A 145 -11.31 -0.56 19.55
CA LEU A 145 -10.05 -0.41 18.82
C LEU A 145 -10.04 0.82 17.91
N ASP A 146 -11.13 1.04 17.17
CA ASP A 146 -11.37 2.23 16.37
C ASP A 146 -11.44 3.51 17.20
N VAL A 147 -12.03 3.48 18.40
CA VAL A 147 -12.07 4.61 19.34
C VAL A 147 -10.67 4.91 19.88
N ALA A 148 -9.90 3.90 20.24
CA ALA A 148 -8.51 4.09 20.64
C ALA A 148 -7.66 4.67 19.49
N GLY A 149 -7.89 4.20 18.26
CA GLY A 149 -7.30 4.75 17.05
C GLY A 149 -7.73 6.19 16.76
N HIS A 150 -9.00 6.50 16.96
CA HIS A 150 -9.60 7.83 16.82
C HIS A 150 -8.94 8.83 17.78
N GLU A 151 -8.87 8.51 19.08
CA GLU A 151 -8.25 9.41 20.07
C GLU A 151 -6.78 9.68 19.77
N MET A 152 -6.03 8.66 19.38
CA MET A 152 -4.62 8.84 19.03
C MET A 152 -4.46 9.61 17.70
N SER A 153 -5.43 9.50 16.80
CA SER A 153 -5.45 10.21 15.51
C SER A 153 -5.75 11.70 15.66
N HIS A 154 -6.51 12.13 16.68
CA HIS A 154 -6.58 13.55 17.07
C HIS A 154 -5.21 14.13 17.39
N GLY A 155 -4.36 13.36 18.08
CA GLY A 155 -2.98 13.76 18.33
C GLY A 155 -2.18 13.94 17.04
N VAL A 156 -2.37 13.04 16.07
CA VAL A 156 -1.66 13.12 14.78
C VAL A 156 -2.16 14.27 13.93
N SER A 157 -3.47 14.43 13.77
CA SER A 157 -4.06 15.55 13.01
C SER A 157 -3.64 16.88 13.62
N GLY A 158 -3.78 17.03 14.95
CA GLY A 158 -3.36 18.24 15.67
C GLY A 158 -1.86 18.56 15.49
N ALA A 159 -1.00 17.54 15.50
CA ALA A 159 0.43 17.72 15.27
C ALA A 159 0.81 18.05 13.81
N LEU A 160 -0.06 17.74 12.84
CA LEU A 160 0.16 18.01 11.42
C LEU A 160 -0.43 19.36 10.98
N THR A 161 -1.65 19.67 11.42
CA THR A 161 -2.44 20.77 10.85
C THR A 161 -2.60 21.94 11.81
N GLY A 162 -2.58 21.69 13.12
CA GLY A 162 -2.91 22.69 14.13
C GLY A 162 -4.37 23.16 14.08
N TRP A 163 -5.30 22.32 13.62
CA TRP A 163 -6.73 22.63 13.61
C TRP A 163 -7.27 22.89 15.01
N ASP A 164 -8.16 23.87 15.09
CA ASP A 164 -9.02 24.04 16.26
C ASP A 164 -10.24 23.09 16.18
N GLU A 165 -10.91 22.89 17.31
CA GLU A 165 -12.09 22.01 17.42
C GLU A 165 -13.40 22.77 17.20
N THR A 166 -13.41 23.74 16.28
CA THR A 166 -14.58 24.57 16.00
C THR A 166 -14.86 24.67 14.51
N GLY A 167 -16.08 25.07 14.11
CA GLY A 167 -16.36 25.30 12.70
C GLY A 167 -16.23 24.02 11.85
N GLU A 168 -15.75 24.19 10.62
CA GLU A 168 -15.46 23.05 9.73
C GLU A 168 -14.18 22.30 10.14
N THR A 169 -13.20 22.99 10.74
CA THR A 169 -11.97 22.36 11.25
C THR A 169 -12.26 21.35 12.35
N GLY A 170 -13.21 21.64 13.24
CA GLY A 170 -13.69 20.69 14.25
C GLY A 170 -14.27 19.42 13.62
N GLY A 171 -15.21 19.56 12.68
CA GLY A 171 -15.78 18.41 11.97
C GLY A 171 -14.76 17.63 11.16
N MET A 172 -13.80 18.31 10.52
CA MET A 172 -12.71 17.64 9.80
C MET A 172 -11.73 16.94 10.73
N ASN A 173 -11.50 17.47 11.94
CA ASN A 173 -10.68 16.82 12.95
C ASN A 173 -11.33 15.50 13.40
N GLU A 174 -12.60 15.54 13.81
CA GLU A 174 -13.42 14.36 14.14
C GLU A 174 -13.44 13.34 13.00
N GLY A 175 -13.75 13.76 11.77
CA GLY A 175 -13.82 12.86 10.63
C GLY A 175 -12.45 12.28 10.25
N THR A 176 -11.37 13.03 10.45
CA THR A 176 -10.00 12.51 10.27
C THR A 176 -9.68 11.44 11.30
N SER A 177 -10.10 11.64 12.54
CA SER A 177 -9.94 10.66 13.60
C SER A 177 -10.76 9.39 13.34
N ASP A 178 -11.99 9.51 12.83
CA ASP A 178 -12.79 8.37 12.37
C ASP A 178 -12.09 7.62 11.23
N ILE A 179 -11.66 8.33 10.18
CA ILE A 179 -10.94 7.74 9.05
C ILE A 179 -9.76 6.89 9.54
N PHE A 180 -8.89 7.44 10.38
CA PHE A 180 -7.71 6.72 10.81
C PHE A 180 -7.99 5.69 11.90
N GLY A 181 -9.00 5.89 12.77
CA GLY A 181 -9.50 4.88 13.68
C GLY A 181 -9.96 3.62 12.92
N THR A 182 -10.82 3.79 11.93
CA THR A 182 -11.24 2.71 11.03
C THR A 182 -10.05 2.07 10.31
N MET A 183 -9.10 2.85 9.78
CA MET A 183 -7.92 2.26 9.12
C MET A 183 -7.01 1.48 10.09
N VAL A 184 -6.97 1.84 11.37
CA VAL A 184 -6.27 1.07 12.42
C VAL A 184 -6.95 -0.27 12.65
N GLU A 185 -8.29 -0.31 12.67
CA GLU A 185 -9.05 -1.55 12.79
C GLU A 185 -8.79 -2.49 11.59
N PHE A 186 -8.87 -1.97 10.36
CA PHE A 186 -8.47 -2.71 9.15
C PHE A 186 -7.02 -3.20 9.20
N TYR A 187 -6.09 -2.39 9.71
CA TYR A 187 -4.69 -2.77 9.85
C TYR A 187 -4.49 -3.87 10.89
N ALA A 188 -5.17 -3.78 12.03
CA ALA A 188 -5.11 -4.77 13.09
C ALA A 188 -5.76 -6.09 12.67
N ASN A 189 -6.83 -6.02 11.87
CA ASN A 189 -7.61 -7.15 11.35
C ASN A 189 -7.90 -8.18 12.46
N ASN A 190 -8.44 -7.68 13.58
CA ASN A 190 -8.73 -8.51 14.74
C ASN A 190 -9.92 -9.45 14.42
N PRO A 191 -9.92 -10.71 14.89
CA PRO A 191 -10.99 -11.66 14.57
C PRO A 191 -12.25 -11.52 15.44
N VAL A 192 -12.20 -10.75 16.53
CA VAL A 192 -13.32 -10.47 17.44
C VAL A 192 -13.93 -9.12 17.10
N ASP A 193 -13.07 -8.12 17.01
CA ASP A 193 -13.36 -6.77 16.55
C ASP A 193 -13.00 -6.70 15.06
N THR A 194 -13.98 -7.07 14.23
CA THR A 194 -13.75 -7.32 12.80
C THR A 194 -13.89 -6.03 12.00
N PRO A 195 -12.96 -5.76 11.07
CA PRO A 195 -12.88 -4.46 10.43
C PRO A 195 -14.13 -4.07 9.64
N ASP A 196 -14.68 -2.88 9.93
CA ASP A 196 -15.80 -2.31 9.19
C ASP A 196 -15.72 -0.78 9.01
N TYR A 197 -16.84 -0.11 8.74
CA TYR A 197 -16.91 1.34 8.47
C TYR A 197 -17.92 2.04 9.38
N THR A 198 -18.16 1.43 10.53
CA THR A 198 -18.90 2.02 11.63
C THR A 198 -17.92 2.45 12.71
N MET A 199 -18.39 3.26 13.65
CA MET A 199 -17.59 3.69 14.78
C MET A 199 -18.25 3.27 16.09
N GLY A 200 -17.51 2.63 16.98
CA GLY A 200 -17.94 2.30 18.33
C GLY A 200 -19.11 1.31 18.41
N GLU A 201 -19.20 0.35 17.49
CA GLU A 201 -20.30 -0.60 17.38
C GLU A 201 -20.36 -1.60 18.54
N LEU A 202 -19.22 -2.03 19.08
CA LEU A 202 -19.14 -2.98 20.18
C LEU A 202 -19.39 -2.30 21.54
N ILE A 203 -19.04 -1.02 21.68
CA ILE A 203 -19.36 -0.22 22.88
C ILE A 203 -20.88 -0.24 23.12
N ASN A 204 -21.69 -0.09 22.06
CA ASN A 204 -23.15 -0.09 22.15
C ASN A 204 -23.63 0.88 23.25
N ILE A 205 -23.19 2.15 23.15
CA ILE A 205 -23.34 3.14 24.23
C ILE A 205 -24.81 3.41 24.57
N SER A 206 -25.68 3.31 23.56
CA SER A 206 -27.12 3.55 23.66
C SER A 206 -27.90 2.30 24.07
N GLY A 207 -27.26 1.12 24.11
CA GLY A 207 -27.89 -0.15 24.46
C GLY A 207 -28.83 -0.73 23.40
N ASP A 208 -28.87 -0.17 22.19
CA ASP A 208 -29.73 -0.57 21.07
C ASP A 208 -29.00 -1.35 19.95
N ASN A 209 -27.74 -1.70 20.19
CA ASN A 209 -26.82 -2.39 19.26
C ASN A 209 -26.55 -1.61 17.97
N ARG A 210 -26.69 -0.28 18.01
CA ARG A 210 -26.26 0.57 16.90
C ARG A 210 -24.87 1.15 17.18
N PRO A 211 -24.02 1.27 16.16
CA PRO A 211 -22.80 2.07 16.26
C PRO A 211 -23.10 3.53 16.54
N LEU A 212 -22.07 4.25 16.98
CA LEU A 212 -22.11 5.70 17.14
C LEU A 212 -22.30 6.40 15.81
N ARG A 213 -21.53 5.99 14.79
CA ARG A 213 -21.45 6.67 13.49
C ARG A 213 -21.30 5.65 12.36
N TYR A 214 -21.68 6.07 11.14
CA TYR A 214 -21.64 5.25 9.93
C TYR A 214 -20.90 6.01 8.84
N MET A 215 -19.71 5.57 8.42
CA MET A 215 -18.95 6.32 7.41
C MET A 215 -19.60 6.25 6.03
N TYR A 216 -20.21 5.11 5.67
CA TYR A 216 -20.82 4.91 4.36
C TYR A 216 -22.12 5.69 4.15
N ASN A 217 -22.83 6.04 5.23
CA ASN A 217 -24.07 6.82 5.20
C ASN A 217 -24.29 7.51 6.57
N PRO A 218 -23.59 8.63 6.84
CA PRO A 218 -23.61 9.31 8.14
C PRO A 218 -25.01 9.57 8.70
N SER A 219 -25.98 9.89 7.85
CA SER A 219 -27.34 10.23 8.26
C SER A 219 -28.10 9.10 8.96
N LEU A 220 -27.57 7.87 8.95
CA LEU A 220 -28.12 6.75 9.72
C LEU A 220 -28.02 6.95 11.24
N ASP A 221 -27.13 7.81 11.72
CA ASP A 221 -27.08 8.21 13.14
C ASP A 221 -28.17 9.25 13.52
N GLY A 222 -28.88 9.79 12.51
CA GLY A 222 -29.97 10.75 12.67
C GLY A 222 -29.56 12.21 12.82
N GLN A 223 -28.26 12.54 12.86
CA GLN A 223 -27.75 13.89 13.11
C GLN A 223 -26.66 14.33 12.12
N SER A 224 -25.80 13.41 11.69
CA SER A 224 -24.70 13.69 10.77
C SER A 224 -25.17 13.78 9.32
N PRO A 225 -24.89 14.88 8.61
CA PRO A 225 -25.26 15.02 7.21
C PRO A 225 -24.32 14.22 6.30
N ASN A 226 -24.89 13.56 5.29
CA ASN A 226 -24.13 12.90 4.21
C ASN A 226 -23.42 13.90 3.27
N CYS A 227 -23.98 15.11 3.17
CA CYS A 227 -23.61 16.12 2.19
C CYS A 227 -23.10 17.38 2.88
N TRP A 228 -22.06 17.96 2.33
CA TRP A 228 -21.61 19.28 2.74
C TRP A 228 -22.59 20.37 2.29
N ASN A 229 -22.80 21.35 3.15
CA ASN A 229 -23.32 22.67 2.84
C ASN A 229 -22.67 23.71 3.79
N SER A 230 -22.86 24.99 3.50
CA SER A 230 -22.22 26.08 4.24
C SER A 230 -22.63 26.21 5.71
N SER A 231 -23.66 25.50 6.17
CA SER A 231 -24.12 25.50 7.56
C SER A 231 -23.54 24.35 8.39
N ASN A 232 -22.86 23.37 7.76
CA ASN A 232 -22.28 22.22 8.46
C ASN A 232 -21.34 22.63 9.59
N GLY A 233 -20.50 23.66 9.39
CA GLY A 233 -19.59 24.16 10.41
C GLY A 233 -20.27 24.77 11.65
N GLY A 234 -21.60 24.94 11.64
CA GLY A 234 -22.38 25.35 12.82
C GLY A 234 -22.88 24.19 13.68
N LEU A 235 -22.69 22.93 13.23
CA LEU A 235 -23.05 21.75 14.01
C LEU A 235 -21.95 21.40 15.01
N ASP A 236 -22.29 20.58 15.99
CA ASP A 236 -21.31 19.91 16.84
C ASP A 236 -20.29 19.15 15.96
N PRO A 237 -18.97 19.22 16.24
CA PRO A 237 -17.94 18.49 15.51
C PRO A 237 -18.27 17.02 15.27
N HIS A 238 -18.85 16.32 16.26
CA HIS A 238 -19.18 14.90 16.18
C HIS A 238 -20.28 14.60 15.14
N TYR A 239 -21.00 15.63 14.66
CA TYR A 239 -21.96 15.51 13.56
C TYR A 239 -21.48 16.19 12.28
N SER A 240 -20.79 17.33 12.38
CA SER A 240 -20.27 18.04 11.20
C SER A 240 -19.18 17.27 10.45
N MET A 241 -18.64 16.20 11.05
CA MET A 241 -17.75 15.23 10.41
C MET A 241 -18.38 14.48 9.22
N GLY A 242 -19.71 14.37 9.18
CA GLY A 242 -20.43 13.46 8.28
C GLY A 242 -19.96 13.49 6.82
N PRO A 243 -19.84 14.67 6.18
CA PRO A 243 -19.39 14.76 4.81
C PRO A 243 -17.96 14.24 4.58
N LEU A 244 -17.05 14.39 5.56
CA LEU A 244 -15.68 13.90 5.44
C LEU A 244 -15.63 12.37 5.54
N ASN A 245 -16.36 11.78 6.50
CA ASN A 245 -16.46 10.32 6.62
C ASN A 245 -17.06 9.70 5.35
N HIS A 246 -18.13 10.32 4.84
CA HIS A 246 -18.78 9.86 3.63
C HIS A 246 -17.90 10.00 2.39
N TRP A 247 -17.17 11.11 2.26
CA TRP A 247 -16.17 11.30 1.21
C TRP A 247 -15.12 10.19 1.23
N PHE A 248 -14.59 9.87 2.41
CA PHE A 248 -13.56 8.85 2.53
C PHE A 248 -14.10 7.47 2.14
N PHE A 249 -15.31 7.12 2.59
CA PHE A 249 -15.94 5.87 2.19
C PHE A 249 -16.15 5.79 0.67
N LEU A 250 -16.67 6.86 0.05
CA LEU A 250 -16.86 6.93 -1.40
C LEU A 250 -15.53 6.81 -2.16
N LEU A 251 -14.46 7.41 -1.64
CA LEU A 251 -13.12 7.30 -2.22
C LEU A 251 -12.56 5.87 -2.08
N ALA A 252 -12.72 5.24 -0.93
CA ALA A 252 -12.15 3.94 -0.63
C ALA A 252 -12.93 2.78 -1.28
N VAL A 253 -14.26 2.76 -1.11
CA VAL A 253 -15.14 1.65 -1.50
C VAL A 253 -15.98 2.00 -2.72
N GLY A 254 -16.55 3.21 -2.75
CA GLY A 254 -17.45 3.66 -3.81
C GLY A 254 -18.91 3.75 -3.38
N SER A 255 -19.75 4.26 -4.29
CA SER A 255 -21.18 4.47 -4.07
C SER A 255 -22.02 3.23 -4.34
N GLY A 256 -23.25 3.20 -3.81
CA GLY A 256 -24.25 2.15 -4.06
C GLY A 256 -24.26 1.09 -2.97
N ASP A 257 -24.81 -0.08 -3.28
CA ASP A 257 -24.89 -1.20 -2.32
C ASP A 257 -23.56 -1.94 -2.23
N HIS A 258 -23.09 -2.13 -0.99
CA HIS A 258 -21.87 -2.85 -0.64
C HIS A 258 -22.11 -3.71 0.61
N GLY A 259 -21.11 -4.53 1.00
CA GLY A 259 -21.20 -5.40 2.17
C GLY A 259 -21.51 -4.69 3.49
N TYR A 260 -21.16 -3.40 3.59
CA TYR A 260 -21.42 -2.56 4.78
C TYR A 260 -22.78 -1.84 4.78
N GLY A 261 -23.51 -1.77 3.66
CA GLY A 261 -24.72 -0.95 3.52
C GLY A 261 -24.87 -0.28 2.15
N ASN A 262 -25.77 0.68 2.04
CA ASN A 262 -25.91 1.54 0.86
C ASN A 262 -25.22 2.88 1.11
N SER A 263 -24.28 3.27 0.23
CA SER A 263 -23.63 4.59 0.23
C SER A 263 -24.21 5.49 -0.87
N PRO A 264 -25.10 6.45 -0.51
CA PRO A 264 -25.72 7.33 -1.50
C PRO A 264 -24.75 8.42 -2.00
N THR A 265 -25.11 9.14 -3.06
CA THR A 265 -24.39 10.36 -3.47
C THR A 265 -25.33 11.55 -3.52
N CYS A 266 -24.85 12.71 -3.10
CA CYS A 266 -25.65 13.95 -3.01
C CYS A 266 -26.07 14.49 -4.38
N ASN A 267 -25.36 14.10 -5.42
CA ASN A 267 -25.55 14.52 -6.81
C ASN A 267 -26.03 13.38 -7.74
N SER A 268 -26.43 12.22 -7.18
CA SER A 268 -26.83 11.02 -7.94
C SER A 268 -25.75 10.46 -8.89
N SER A 269 -24.47 10.80 -8.68
CA SER A 269 -23.35 10.22 -9.39
C SER A 269 -23.01 8.80 -8.90
N THR A 270 -22.16 8.11 -9.65
CA THR A 270 -21.56 6.83 -9.25
C THR A 270 -20.06 7.02 -9.08
N VAL A 271 -19.52 6.52 -7.97
CA VAL A 271 -18.08 6.52 -7.65
C VAL A 271 -17.63 5.08 -7.54
N ALA A 272 -16.56 4.71 -8.26
CA ALA A 272 -15.86 3.46 -8.06
C ALA A 272 -14.64 3.72 -7.16
N GLY A 273 -14.56 3.04 -6.02
CA GLY A 273 -13.49 3.27 -5.04
C GLY A 273 -12.11 2.82 -5.52
N ILE A 274 -11.07 3.42 -4.94
CA ILE A 274 -9.65 3.12 -5.20
C ILE A 274 -8.98 2.23 -4.14
N GLY A 275 -9.74 1.80 -3.13
CA GLY A 275 -9.28 0.99 -2.02
C GLY A 275 -8.68 1.78 -0.85
N ASN A 276 -8.70 1.17 0.33
CA ASN A 276 -8.34 1.78 1.62
C ASN A 276 -6.93 2.34 1.63
N ASP A 277 -5.96 1.53 1.19
CA ASP A 277 -4.54 1.91 1.21
C ASP A 277 -4.29 3.22 0.45
N LYS A 278 -4.85 3.35 -0.76
CA LYS A 278 -4.68 4.56 -1.58
C LYS A 278 -5.44 5.74 -0.98
N ALA A 279 -6.69 5.55 -0.58
CA ALA A 279 -7.52 6.60 0.02
C ALA A 279 -6.87 7.18 1.29
N ALA A 280 -6.44 6.31 2.21
CA ALA A 280 -5.77 6.70 3.44
C ALA A 280 -4.43 7.39 3.17
N LYS A 281 -3.64 6.92 2.19
CA LYS A 281 -2.36 7.55 1.82
C LYS A 281 -2.55 8.94 1.24
N ILE A 282 -3.58 9.15 0.43
CA ILE A 282 -3.94 10.47 -0.13
C ILE A 282 -4.33 11.41 1.00
N TRP A 283 -5.24 10.99 1.87
CA TRP A 283 -5.70 11.83 2.98
C TRP A 283 -4.55 12.20 3.92
N TYR A 284 -3.74 11.22 4.34
CA TYR A 284 -2.57 11.49 5.18
C TYR A 284 -1.58 12.46 4.51
N LYS A 285 -1.28 12.29 3.22
CA LYS A 285 -0.39 13.23 2.51
C LYS A 285 -0.98 14.62 2.41
N ALA A 286 -2.30 14.74 2.20
CA ALA A 286 -2.99 16.03 2.18
C ALA A 286 -2.74 16.80 3.50
N LEU A 287 -2.99 16.12 4.62
CA LEU A 287 -2.75 16.64 5.97
C LEU A 287 -1.29 16.98 6.21
N ALA A 288 -0.37 16.09 5.82
CA ALA A 288 1.05 16.25 6.15
C ALA A 288 1.81 17.26 5.28
N SER A 289 1.29 17.60 4.09
CA SER A 289 2.03 18.39 3.09
C SER A 289 1.39 19.72 2.71
N TYR A 290 0.06 19.86 2.82
CA TYR A 290 -0.63 21.04 2.29
C TYR A 290 -1.63 21.66 3.27
N ALA A 291 -2.22 20.85 4.15
CA ALA A 291 -3.17 21.31 5.15
C ALA A 291 -2.58 22.40 6.05
N ASN A 292 -3.45 23.24 6.59
CA ASN A 292 -3.07 24.32 7.50
C ASN A 292 -4.14 24.54 8.58
N SER A 293 -3.85 25.41 9.56
CA SER A 293 -4.71 25.60 10.74
C SER A 293 -6.08 26.23 10.45
N SER A 294 -6.32 26.78 9.25
CA SER A 294 -7.55 27.49 8.89
C SER A 294 -8.25 26.83 7.69
N GLU A 295 -8.27 25.51 7.69
CA GLU A 295 -8.83 24.69 6.62
C GLU A 295 -10.37 24.76 6.56
N ASN A 296 -10.92 24.47 5.39
CA ASN A 296 -12.34 24.23 5.19
C ASN A 296 -12.50 23.06 4.19
N TYR A 297 -13.71 22.55 4.02
CA TYR A 297 -13.95 21.39 3.16
C TYR A 297 -13.48 21.60 1.70
N HIS A 298 -13.61 22.82 1.15
CA HIS A 298 -13.12 23.13 -0.19
C HIS A 298 -11.59 23.15 -0.29
N GLN A 299 -10.91 23.59 0.77
CA GLN A 299 -9.46 23.57 0.85
C GLN A 299 -8.94 22.13 1.03
N ALA A 300 -9.59 21.32 1.86
CA ALA A 300 -9.31 19.90 1.99
C ALA A 300 -9.48 19.14 0.66
N ARG A 301 -10.49 19.52 -0.16
CA ARG A 301 -10.61 19.05 -1.55
C ARG A 301 -9.39 19.41 -2.38
N ILE A 302 -8.96 20.66 -2.34
CA ILE A 302 -7.80 21.13 -3.11
C ILE A 302 -6.54 20.36 -2.71
N ASP A 303 -6.34 20.15 -1.42
CA ASP A 303 -5.12 19.57 -0.89
C ASP A 303 -5.06 18.05 -1.07
N SER A 304 -6.20 17.36 -1.02
CA SER A 304 -6.29 15.94 -1.42
C SER A 304 -6.10 15.73 -2.92
N LEU A 305 -6.54 16.65 -3.78
CA LEU A 305 -6.26 16.60 -5.23
C LEU A 305 -4.76 16.76 -5.52
N LYS A 306 -4.09 17.74 -4.87
CA LYS A 306 -2.63 17.87 -4.95
C LYS A 306 -1.92 16.61 -4.44
N ALA A 307 -2.37 16.06 -3.32
CA ALA A 307 -1.82 14.83 -2.76
C ALA A 307 -1.94 13.65 -3.72
N ALA A 308 -3.11 13.48 -4.36
CA ALA A 308 -3.33 12.46 -5.36
C ALA A 308 -2.46 12.67 -6.61
N ALA A 309 -2.32 13.90 -7.09
CA ALA A 309 -1.45 14.21 -8.22
C ALA A 309 0.03 13.90 -7.91
N ASP A 310 0.49 14.26 -6.71
CA ASP A 310 1.86 13.99 -6.27
C ASP A 310 2.15 12.51 -5.98
N LEU A 311 1.14 11.71 -5.61
CA LEU A 311 1.33 10.28 -5.38
C LEU A 311 1.13 9.46 -6.66
N TYR A 312 0.17 9.85 -7.48
CA TYR A 312 -0.39 9.01 -8.53
C TYR A 312 -0.56 9.73 -9.89
N GLY A 313 0.02 10.91 -10.05
CA GLY A 313 -0.08 11.70 -11.28
C GLY A 313 -1.40 12.46 -11.43
N ALA A 314 -1.31 13.63 -12.07
CA ALA A 314 -2.47 14.48 -12.31
C ALA A 314 -3.44 13.85 -13.32
N HIS A 315 -4.74 13.95 -13.02
CA HIS A 315 -5.87 13.42 -13.81
C HIS A 315 -5.81 11.91 -14.12
N CYS A 316 -5.12 11.13 -13.28
CA CYS A 316 -5.18 9.67 -13.30
C CYS A 316 -6.34 9.16 -12.45
N THR A 317 -6.54 7.83 -12.41
CA THR A 317 -7.68 7.19 -11.72
C THR A 317 -7.88 7.73 -10.31
N GLU A 318 -6.82 7.81 -9.51
CA GLU A 318 -6.84 8.27 -8.13
C GLU A 318 -7.24 9.75 -8.04
N TYR A 319 -6.63 10.62 -8.85
CA TYR A 319 -6.98 12.04 -8.91
C TYR A 319 -8.45 12.24 -9.27
N ASN A 320 -8.90 11.59 -10.34
CA ASN A 320 -10.28 11.71 -10.83
C ASN A 320 -11.28 11.14 -9.82
N THR A 321 -10.91 10.10 -9.07
CA THR A 321 -11.78 9.52 -8.03
C THR A 321 -11.84 10.43 -6.80
N VAL A 322 -10.74 11.07 -6.39
CA VAL A 322 -10.77 12.11 -5.34
C VAL A 322 -11.71 13.23 -5.73
N GLU A 323 -11.61 13.71 -6.98
CA GLU A 323 -12.52 14.75 -7.50
C GLU A 323 -13.98 14.29 -7.48
N ALA A 324 -14.26 13.09 -7.98
CA ALA A 324 -15.60 12.53 -8.04
C ALA A 324 -16.20 12.30 -6.64
N ALA A 325 -15.43 11.77 -5.69
CA ALA A 325 -15.86 11.55 -4.32
C ALA A 325 -16.20 12.87 -3.61
N TRP A 326 -15.40 13.93 -3.79
CA TRP A 326 -15.71 15.24 -3.22
C TRP A 326 -17.00 15.83 -3.81
N ALA A 327 -17.17 15.72 -5.13
CA ALA A 327 -18.40 16.15 -5.79
C ALA A 327 -19.62 15.36 -5.32
N ALA A 328 -19.46 14.07 -5.02
CA ALA A 328 -20.50 13.19 -4.51
C ALA A 328 -20.97 13.57 -3.09
N VAL A 329 -20.17 14.29 -2.31
CA VAL A 329 -20.58 14.89 -1.02
C VAL A 329 -20.85 16.40 -1.11
N SER A 330 -21.10 16.93 -2.31
CA SER A 330 -21.40 18.34 -2.58
C SER A 330 -20.25 19.34 -2.38
N VAL A 331 -19.01 18.89 -2.25
CA VAL A 331 -17.83 19.77 -2.22
C VAL A 331 -17.25 19.87 -3.63
N THR A 332 -17.53 20.98 -4.30
CA THR A 332 -17.08 21.23 -5.69
C THR A 332 -16.26 22.50 -5.78
N GLY A 333 -15.53 22.69 -6.88
CA GLY A 333 -14.71 23.88 -7.09
C GLY A 333 -13.88 23.78 -8.37
N ALA A 334 -13.12 24.83 -8.64
CA ALA A 334 -12.16 24.80 -9.74
C ALA A 334 -11.10 23.71 -9.52
N ASP A 335 -10.54 23.22 -10.62
CA ASP A 335 -9.45 22.25 -10.60
C ASP A 335 -8.13 22.95 -10.18
N PRO A 336 -7.49 22.52 -9.07
CA PRO A 336 -6.28 23.16 -8.57
C PRO A 336 -4.99 22.67 -9.25
N VAL A 337 -5.03 21.59 -10.04
CA VAL A 337 -3.85 21.03 -10.72
C VAL A 337 -4.08 21.09 -12.24
N PRO A 338 -3.88 22.25 -12.88
CA PRO A 338 -4.16 22.41 -14.30
C PRO A 338 -3.10 21.71 -15.18
N GLY A 339 -3.53 20.94 -16.17
CA GLY A 339 -2.65 20.35 -17.17
C GLY A 339 -3.27 19.17 -17.91
N PRO A 340 -2.59 18.60 -18.92
CA PRO A 340 -3.01 17.32 -19.48
C PRO A 340 -2.76 16.19 -18.46
N GLY A 341 -3.58 15.14 -18.48
CA GLY A 341 -3.38 13.96 -17.65
C GLY A 341 -2.01 13.32 -17.89
N ASN A 342 -1.25 13.10 -16.82
CA ASN A 342 0.09 12.53 -16.88
C ASN A 342 0.17 11.24 -16.06
N CYS A 343 -0.31 10.15 -16.66
CA CYS A 343 -0.29 8.82 -16.04
C CYS A 343 0.93 7.98 -16.46
N GLY A 344 1.77 8.50 -17.37
CA GLY A 344 2.93 7.81 -17.95
C GLY A 344 4.18 7.76 -17.08
N GLY A 345 4.11 8.23 -15.83
CA GLY A 345 5.22 8.22 -14.88
C GLY A 345 4.74 8.78 -13.55
N GLN A 346 4.03 7.96 -12.77
CA GLN A 346 3.59 8.35 -11.42
C GLN A 346 4.82 8.86 -10.65
N PRO A 347 4.75 9.97 -9.89
CA PRO A 347 5.89 10.41 -9.10
C PRO A 347 6.32 9.28 -8.16
N GLY A 348 7.60 8.91 -8.19
CA GLY A 348 8.08 7.72 -7.47
C GLY A 348 8.06 6.42 -8.28
N SER A 349 7.57 6.40 -9.52
CA SER A 349 7.65 5.21 -10.39
C SER A 349 9.09 4.94 -10.81
N PRO A 350 9.46 3.65 -10.95
CA PRO A 350 10.71 3.28 -11.60
C PRO A 350 10.75 3.84 -13.03
N THR A 351 11.92 4.25 -13.49
CA THR A 351 12.18 4.52 -14.90
C THR A 351 12.90 3.33 -15.48
N VAL A 352 12.36 2.72 -16.55
CA VAL A 352 13.05 1.66 -17.30
C VAL A 352 13.71 2.30 -18.52
N THR A 353 15.03 2.21 -18.60
CA THR A 353 15.77 2.65 -19.79
C THR A 353 15.54 1.64 -20.90
N SER A 354 15.04 2.11 -22.04
CA SER A 354 14.89 1.23 -23.21
C SER A 354 16.26 0.68 -23.62
N PRO A 355 16.40 -0.66 -23.77
CA PRO A 355 17.66 -1.26 -24.23
C PRO A 355 17.91 -1.03 -25.72
N GLY A 356 16.98 -0.38 -26.44
CA GLY A 356 16.97 -0.30 -27.90
C GLY A 356 16.53 -1.62 -28.54
N ASN A 357 16.30 -1.59 -29.85
CA ASN A 357 15.93 -2.79 -30.61
C ASN A 357 17.05 -3.84 -30.55
N GLN A 358 16.67 -5.09 -30.34
CA GLN A 358 17.58 -6.21 -30.18
C GLN A 358 17.55 -7.12 -31.40
N ASN A 359 18.68 -7.79 -31.66
CA ASN A 359 18.79 -8.82 -32.68
C ASN A 359 19.34 -10.10 -32.06
N GLY A 360 18.95 -11.25 -32.59
CA GLY A 360 19.47 -12.56 -32.19
C GLY A 360 19.33 -13.57 -33.30
N THR A 361 19.86 -14.77 -33.08
CA THR A 361 19.78 -15.89 -34.03
C THR A 361 19.24 -17.11 -33.32
N VAL A 362 18.36 -17.87 -33.99
CA VAL A 362 17.84 -19.14 -33.46
C VAL A 362 18.99 -20.04 -33.02
N GLY A 363 18.90 -20.60 -31.81
CA GLY A 363 19.90 -21.52 -31.26
C GLY A 363 21.12 -20.85 -30.59
N THR A 364 21.24 -19.53 -30.64
CA THR A 364 22.34 -18.80 -29.98
C THR A 364 21.89 -18.22 -28.65
N ALA A 365 22.58 -18.58 -27.56
CA ALA A 365 22.28 -18.05 -26.23
C ALA A 365 22.44 -16.52 -26.18
N VAL A 366 21.55 -15.86 -25.44
CA VAL A 366 21.55 -14.40 -25.24
C VAL A 366 21.54 -14.06 -23.75
N SER A 367 22.09 -12.89 -23.44
CA SER A 367 22.05 -12.27 -22.11
C SER A 367 21.92 -10.76 -22.26
N LEU A 368 20.79 -10.18 -21.84
CA LEU A 368 20.50 -8.77 -21.90
C LEU A 368 20.10 -8.25 -20.52
N GLN A 369 20.82 -7.25 -20.01
CA GLN A 369 20.50 -6.62 -18.74
C GLN A 369 19.56 -5.43 -18.94
N ILE A 370 18.38 -5.46 -18.33
CA ILE A 370 17.49 -4.30 -18.28
C ILE A 370 17.99 -3.32 -17.21
N GLN A 371 18.06 -2.04 -17.60
CA GLN A 371 18.43 -0.95 -16.69
C GLN A 371 17.16 -0.25 -16.23
N ALA A 372 16.95 -0.20 -14.92
CA ALA A 372 15.88 0.57 -14.31
C ALA A 372 16.36 1.25 -13.03
N SER A 373 15.78 2.41 -12.72
CA SER A 373 16.08 3.18 -11.52
C SER A 373 14.80 3.65 -10.86
N ASP A 374 14.71 3.52 -9.54
CA ASP A 374 13.64 4.12 -8.75
C ASP A 374 14.10 5.47 -8.18
N PRO A 375 13.36 6.57 -8.38
CA PRO A 375 13.74 7.87 -7.83
C PRO A 375 13.75 7.89 -6.29
N GLY A 376 13.01 6.99 -5.63
CA GLY A 376 13.04 6.78 -4.18
C GLY A 376 14.05 5.72 -3.71
N GLY A 377 14.87 5.17 -4.61
CA GLY A 377 15.85 4.13 -4.30
C GLY A 377 15.24 2.79 -3.85
N LYS A 378 13.94 2.57 -4.09
CA LYS A 378 13.23 1.37 -3.67
C LYS A 378 13.68 0.14 -4.45
N THR A 379 13.58 -1.02 -3.81
CA THR A 379 13.85 -2.32 -4.44
C THR A 379 12.89 -2.56 -5.60
N LEU A 380 13.43 -3.05 -6.72
CA LEU A 380 12.69 -3.32 -7.95
C LEU A 380 12.47 -4.81 -8.18
N SER A 381 11.30 -5.13 -8.70
CA SER A 381 10.98 -6.42 -9.31
C SER A 381 10.71 -6.25 -10.80
N TYR A 382 11.05 -7.25 -11.61
CA TYR A 382 11.03 -7.17 -13.07
C TYR A 382 10.10 -8.22 -13.68
N SER A 383 9.45 -7.84 -14.78
CA SER A 383 8.68 -8.75 -15.61
C SER A 383 8.80 -8.34 -17.08
N ALA A 384 8.49 -9.28 -17.98
CA ALA A 384 8.55 -9.03 -19.42
C ALA A 384 7.43 -9.80 -20.14
N THR A 385 6.84 -9.18 -21.14
CA THR A 385 5.86 -9.79 -22.04
C THR A 385 6.36 -9.72 -23.48
N GLY A 386 5.89 -10.64 -24.32
CA GLY A 386 6.26 -10.68 -25.74
C GLY A 386 7.69 -11.15 -26.05
N LEU A 387 8.40 -11.74 -25.08
CA LEU A 387 9.74 -12.29 -25.31
C LEU A 387 9.72 -13.41 -26.37
N PRO A 388 10.76 -13.52 -27.24
CA PRO A 388 10.95 -14.68 -28.10
C PRO A 388 10.95 -15.99 -27.32
N ALA A 389 10.36 -17.04 -27.90
CA ALA A 389 10.28 -18.36 -27.27
C ALA A 389 11.69 -18.89 -26.92
N GLY A 390 11.88 -19.29 -25.65
CA GLY A 390 13.17 -19.75 -25.12
C GLY A 390 13.94 -18.68 -24.34
N LEU A 391 13.44 -17.46 -24.24
CA LEU A 391 13.95 -16.40 -23.37
C LEU A 391 13.05 -16.19 -22.15
N SER A 392 13.65 -15.75 -21.03
CA SER A 392 12.94 -15.38 -19.81
C SER A 392 13.66 -14.24 -19.09
N ILE A 393 12.94 -13.48 -18.26
CA ILE A 393 13.51 -12.44 -17.40
C ILE A 393 13.59 -12.91 -15.96
N ASN A 394 14.72 -12.65 -15.30
CA ASN A 394 14.86 -12.84 -13.86
C ASN A 394 14.17 -11.69 -13.11
N SER A 395 13.24 -12.01 -12.21
CA SER A 395 12.40 -11.03 -11.55
C SER A 395 13.11 -10.17 -10.50
N SER A 396 14.27 -10.56 -10.00
CA SER A 396 15.04 -9.76 -9.03
C SER A 396 16.17 -8.96 -9.68
N THR A 397 16.74 -9.46 -10.78
CA THR A 397 17.89 -8.80 -11.43
C THR A 397 17.53 -8.06 -12.71
N GLY A 398 16.38 -8.34 -13.35
CA GLY A 398 16.04 -7.77 -14.65
C GLY A 398 16.87 -8.32 -15.82
N SER A 399 17.61 -9.40 -15.61
CA SER A 399 18.40 -10.05 -16.66
C SER A 399 17.52 -10.94 -17.53
N ILE A 400 17.46 -10.66 -18.84
CA ILE A 400 16.81 -11.52 -19.83
C ILE A 400 17.86 -12.50 -20.36
N THR A 401 17.64 -13.79 -20.18
CA THR A 401 18.55 -14.85 -20.61
C THR A 401 17.80 -15.99 -21.27
N GLY A 402 18.51 -16.79 -22.08
CA GLY A 402 17.97 -17.99 -22.70
C GLY A 402 18.52 -18.22 -24.10
N THR A 403 17.90 -19.14 -24.84
CA THR A 403 18.24 -19.42 -26.24
C THR A 403 16.96 -19.35 -27.07
N PRO A 404 16.85 -18.40 -28.02
CA PRO A 404 15.64 -18.25 -28.81
C PRO A 404 15.50 -19.44 -29.78
N THR A 405 14.28 -19.95 -29.92
CA THR A 405 13.98 -21.19 -30.66
C THR A 405 13.23 -20.94 -31.97
N THR A 406 12.64 -19.74 -32.13
CA THR A 406 11.80 -19.40 -33.27
C THR A 406 12.23 -18.07 -33.86
N ALA A 407 12.43 -18.04 -35.18
CA ALA A 407 12.70 -16.82 -35.92
C ALA A 407 11.44 -15.94 -36.00
N GLY A 408 11.62 -14.63 -35.96
CA GLY A 408 10.53 -13.67 -36.01
C GLY A 408 10.90 -12.32 -35.38
N THR A 409 10.04 -11.33 -35.58
CA THR A 409 10.14 -10.05 -34.89
C THR A 409 9.10 -10.01 -33.78
N PHE A 410 9.55 -9.77 -32.56
CA PHE A 410 8.74 -9.78 -31.36
C PHE A 410 8.68 -8.37 -30.77
N SER A 411 7.49 -7.93 -30.35
CA SER A 411 7.32 -6.69 -29.58
C SER A 411 7.42 -7.03 -28.10
N VAL A 412 8.53 -6.65 -27.47
CA VAL A 412 8.82 -6.95 -26.07
C VAL A 412 8.50 -5.72 -25.22
N THR A 413 7.78 -5.92 -24.13
CA THR A 413 7.61 -4.90 -23.08
C THR A 413 8.24 -5.41 -21.80
N VAL A 414 9.15 -4.63 -21.22
CA VAL A 414 9.74 -4.88 -19.91
C VAL A 414 9.16 -3.90 -18.90
N THR A 415 8.84 -4.40 -17.71
CA THR A 415 8.23 -3.64 -16.62
C THR A 415 9.06 -3.81 -15.36
N ALA A 416 9.44 -2.69 -14.74
CA ALA A 416 10.01 -2.65 -13.39
C ALA A 416 8.95 -2.11 -12.42
N LYS A 417 8.80 -2.78 -11.27
CA LYS A 417 7.83 -2.47 -10.23
C LYS A 417 8.53 -2.29 -8.89
N ASN A 418 8.30 -1.17 -8.22
CA ASN A 418 8.85 -0.95 -6.88
C ASN A 418 7.96 -1.54 -5.77
N THR A 419 8.43 -1.45 -4.53
CA THR A 419 7.72 -1.97 -3.33
C THR A 419 6.40 -1.27 -3.04
N ASP A 420 6.15 -0.08 -3.61
CA ASP A 420 4.90 0.66 -3.48
C ASP A 420 3.90 0.29 -4.60
N ASN A 421 4.23 -0.74 -5.36
CA ASN A 421 3.50 -1.21 -6.53
C ASN A 421 3.46 -0.24 -7.72
N ALA A 422 4.22 0.85 -7.71
CA ALA A 422 4.37 1.73 -8.86
C ALA A 422 5.23 1.08 -9.94
N THR A 423 4.92 1.32 -11.22
CA THR A 423 5.55 0.64 -12.36
C THR A 423 6.09 1.62 -13.40
N GLY A 424 7.28 1.32 -13.92
CA GLY A 424 7.78 1.87 -15.18
C GLY A 424 7.93 0.78 -16.22
N SER A 425 7.78 1.12 -17.50
CA SER A 425 7.96 0.16 -18.59
C SER A 425 8.68 0.75 -19.79
N ALA A 426 9.36 -0.10 -20.56
CA ALA A 426 9.91 0.23 -21.86
C ALA A 426 9.54 -0.87 -22.87
N SER A 427 9.21 -0.49 -24.09
CA SER A 427 8.96 -1.43 -25.19
C SER A 427 10.03 -1.30 -26.26
N PHE A 428 10.41 -2.42 -26.86
CA PHE A 428 11.39 -2.51 -27.94
C PHE A 428 11.10 -3.72 -28.82
N THR A 429 11.66 -3.73 -30.03
CA THR A 429 11.54 -4.89 -30.92
C THR A 429 12.73 -5.82 -30.74
N TRP A 430 12.49 -7.13 -30.77
CA TRP A 430 13.53 -8.15 -30.80
C TRP A 430 13.38 -8.99 -32.06
N THR A 431 14.34 -8.88 -32.97
CA THR A 431 14.34 -9.67 -34.22
C THR A 431 15.25 -10.88 -34.06
N ILE A 432 14.66 -12.07 -34.09
CA ILE A 432 15.38 -13.33 -34.16
C ILE A 432 15.44 -13.77 -35.61
N THR A 433 16.64 -13.81 -36.18
CA THR A 433 16.86 -14.36 -37.51
C THR A 433 17.02 -15.87 -37.44
N GLY A 434 16.55 -16.57 -38.47
CA GLY A 434 16.77 -18.00 -38.59
C GLY A 434 18.24 -18.29 -38.86
N GLY A 435 18.89 -19.02 -37.95
CA GLY A 435 20.10 -19.77 -38.24
C GLY A 435 19.72 -21.24 -38.36
N GLY A 436 19.90 -21.84 -39.54
CA GLY A 436 19.72 -23.29 -39.68
C GLY A 436 19.79 -23.84 -41.12
N THR A 437 20.86 -24.61 -41.37
CA THR A 437 21.01 -25.77 -42.30
C THR A 437 20.82 -25.58 -43.82
N PRO A 438 21.68 -26.20 -44.67
CA PRO A 438 21.64 -26.03 -46.14
C PRO A 438 20.31 -26.55 -46.74
N PRO A 439 19.88 -26.03 -47.90
CA PRO A 439 18.57 -26.32 -48.46
C PRO A 439 18.38 -27.81 -48.78
N GLN A 440 17.19 -28.30 -48.45
CA GLN A 440 16.70 -29.61 -48.84
C GLN A 440 16.54 -29.67 -50.37
N GLY A 441 17.44 -30.37 -51.05
CA GLY A 441 17.34 -30.64 -52.48
C GLY A 441 18.44 -31.57 -53.02
N CYS A 442 19.62 -31.61 -52.39
CA CYS A 442 20.73 -32.46 -52.86
C CYS A 442 20.69 -33.93 -52.36
N GLY A 443 19.74 -34.31 -51.51
CA GLY A 443 19.71 -35.61 -50.81
C GLY A 443 20.68 -35.64 -49.62
N ASN A 444 21.05 -36.84 -49.12
CA ASN A 444 21.99 -37.03 -48.00
C ASN A 444 23.47 -36.80 -48.38
N LEU A 445 23.75 -35.92 -49.35
CA LEU A 445 25.12 -35.60 -49.74
C LEU A 445 25.77 -34.69 -48.69
N PRO A 446 27.02 -34.98 -48.26
CA PRO A 446 27.74 -34.11 -47.35
C PRO A 446 28.01 -32.74 -47.99
N ALA A 447 28.03 -31.67 -47.18
CA ALA A 447 28.43 -30.35 -47.67
C ALA A 447 29.93 -30.35 -48.01
N TRP A 448 30.31 -29.64 -49.08
CA TRP A 448 31.74 -29.46 -49.39
C TRP A 448 32.45 -28.73 -48.25
N SER A 449 33.67 -29.17 -47.97
CA SER A 449 34.58 -28.63 -46.96
C SER A 449 35.98 -28.45 -47.53
N ALA A 450 36.58 -27.29 -47.30
CA ALA A 450 37.92 -26.94 -47.77
C ALA A 450 39.05 -27.77 -47.14
N THR A 451 38.80 -28.46 -46.03
CA THR A 451 39.82 -29.23 -45.30
C THR A 451 39.76 -30.73 -45.54
N THR A 452 38.73 -31.20 -46.25
CA THR A 452 38.55 -32.63 -46.56
C THR A 452 39.25 -32.97 -47.87
N ALA A 453 39.95 -34.10 -47.91
CA ALA A 453 40.53 -34.64 -49.13
C ALA A 453 39.47 -35.47 -49.88
N TYR A 454 39.25 -35.17 -51.16
CA TYR A 454 38.30 -35.86 -52.03
C TYR A 454 39.04 -36.67 -53.08
N ALA A 455 38.51 -37.85 -53.40
CA ALA A 455 38.97 -38.73 -54.48
C ALA A 455 38.04 -38.62 -55.71
N PRO A 456 38.51 -39.04 -56.91
CA PRO A 456 37.64 -39.14 -58.08
C PRO A 456 36.39 -39.99 -57.80
N GLY A 457 35.21 -39.41 -58.05
CA GLY A 457 33.91 -40.03 -57.79
C GLY A 457 33.20 -39.58 -56.51
N ASP A 458 33.88 -38.87 -55.60
CA ASP A 458 33.22 -38.33 -54.40
C ASP A 458 32.19 -37.26 -54.76
N GLN A 459 31.08 -37.22 -54.01
CA GLN A 459 29.97 -36.30 -54.24
C GLN A 459 29.69 -35.42 -53.02
N VAL A 460 29.44 -34.13 -53.28
CA VAL A 460 29.15 -33.12 -52.25
C VAL A 460 28.04 -32.17 -52.69
N SER A 461 27.40 -31.52 -51.71
CA SER A 461 26.53 -30.37 -51.95
C SER A 461 27.30 -29.06 -51.70
N TYR A 462 27.18 -28.11 -52.64
CA TYR A 462 27.75 -26.77 -52.48
C TYR A 462 26.96 -25.75 -53.31
N ASN A 463 26.59 -24.62 -52.69
CA ASN A 463 25.82 -23.53 -53.32
C ASN A 463 24.56 -23.95 -54.10
N GLY A 464 23.82 -24.95 -53.58
CA GLY A 464 22.60 -25.44 -54.24
C GLY A 464 22.87 -26.24 -55.51
N HIS A 465 24.00 -26.94 -55.57
CA HIS A 465 24.37 -27.82 -56.68
C HIS A 465 25.02 -29.10 -56.17
N LYS A 466 24.84 -30.18 -56.94
CA LYS A 466 25.55 -31.45 -56.73
C LYS A 466 26.84 -31.42 -57.51
N TRP A 467 27.95 -31.73 -56.86
CA TRP A 467 29.26 -31.74 -57.50
C TRP A 467 29.88 -33.13 -57.38
N SER A 468 30.48 -33.62 -58.46
CA SER A 468 31.26 -34.86 -58.49
C SER A 468 32.73 -34.54 -58.70
N SER A 469 33.60 -35.08 -57.86
CA SER A 469 35.05 -34.91 -58.00
C SER A 469 35.59 -35.75 -59.17
N GLN A 470 36.47 -35.17 -59.98
CA GLN A 470 37.17 -35.83 -61.10
C GLN A 470 38.62 -36.20 -60.75
N TRP A 471 39.24 -35.47 -59.81
CA TRP A 471 40.64 -35.66 -59.41
C TRP A 471 40.79 -35.55 -57.90
N TYR A 472 41.88 -36.10 -57.37
CA TYR A 472 42.22 -35.93 -55.97
C TYR A 472 42.43 -34.45 -55.63
N SER A 473 41.76 -33.94 -54.59
CA SER A 473 41.92 -32.55 -54.17
C SER A 473 41.60 -32.32 -52.69
N THR A 474 42.21 -31.29 -52.11
CA THR A 474 41.85 -30.71 -50.81
C THR A 474 41.81 -29.20 -50.98
N GLY A 475 40.73 -28.55 -50.55
CA GLY A 475 40.59 -27.09 -50.61
C GLY A 475 40.17 -26.50 -51.96
N ALA A 476 40.05 -27.32 -53.02
CA ALA A 476 39.50 -26.86 -54.29
C ALA A 476 37.97 -26.71 -54.19
N GLU A 477 37.48 -25.47 -54.28
CA GLU A 477 36.05 -25.12 -54.13
C GLU A 477 35.25 -25.43 -55.41
N PRO A 478 34.13 -26.17 -55.34
CA PRO A 478 33.30 -26.46 -56.51
C PRO A 478 32.71 -25.18 -57.11
N GLY A 479 32.85 -25.00 -58.43
CA GLY A 479 32.35 -23.84 -59.16
C GLY A 479 33.26 -22.60 -59.15
N ALA A 480 34.38 -22.63 -58.41
CA ALA A 480 35.35 -21.54 -58.41
C ALA A 480 36.17 -21.47 -59.72
N PRO A 481 36.63 -20.27 -60.14
CA PRO A 481 37.53 -20.12 -61.28
C PRO A 481 38.83 -20.93 -61.06
N GLY A 482 39.07 -21.92 -61.93
CA GLY A 482 40.26 -22.79 -61.87
C GLY A 482 40.02 -24.17 -61.25
N SER A 483 38.85 -24.45 -60.68
CA SER A 483 38.49 -25.79 -60.16
C SER A 483 37.62 -26.61 -61.12
N TRP A 484 37.34 -26.10 -62.33
CA TRP A 484 36.51 -26.75 -63.35
C TRP A 484 37.05 -28.11 -63.82
N ALA A 485 38.37 -28.33 -63.71
CA ALA A 485 38.97 -29.62 -64.01
C ALA A 485 38.79 -30.60 -62.85
N VAL A 486 38.59 -30.12 -61.62
CA VAL A 486 38.50 -30.92 -60.38
C VAL A 486 37.07 -31.33 -60.09
N TRP A 487 36.08 -30.47 -60.35
CA TRP A 487 34.68 -30.73 -60.05
C TRP A 487 33.80 -30.65 -61.29
N THR A 488 32.88 -31.61 -61.42
CA THR A 488 31.82 -31.57 -62.43
C THR A 488 30.49 -31.25 -61.77
N ASP A 489 29.84 -30.19 -62.23
CA ASP A 489 28.46 -29.86 -61.84
C ASP A 489 27.50 -30.93 -62.39
N GLN A 490 26.74 -31.55 -61.49
CA GLN A 490 25.74 -32.56 -61.80
C GLN A 490 24.32 -31.98 -61.83
N GLY A 491 24.17 -30.66 -61.66
CA GLY A 491 22.93 -29.93 -61.70
C GLY A 491 22.49 -29.37 -60.34
N ALA A 492 21.52 -28.47 -60.44
CA ALA A 492 20.96 -27.76 -59.29
C ALA A 492 20.22 -28.68 -58.31
N CYS A 493 20.30 -28.31 -57.04
CA CYS A 493 19.66 -28.93 -55.89
C CYS A 493 19.71 -27.99 -54.68
#